data_AF-A0A2N1D6I5-F1
#
_entry.id   AF-A0A2N1D6I5-F1
#
_cell.length_a   1.000
_cell.length_b   1.000
_cell.length_c   1.000
_cell.angle_alpha   90.00
_cell.angle_beta   90.00
_cell.angle_gamma   90.00
#
_symmetry.space_group_name_H-M   'P 1'
#
loop_
_entity.id
_entity.type
_entity.pdbx_description
1 polymer ?
#
loop_
_entity_poly.entity_id
_entity_poly.type
_entity_poly.pdbx_seq_one_letter_code
_entity_poly.pdbx_strand_id
1 'polypeptide(L)'
;MKQNPYIRFLIICLTAISLNSLTVSAQDTQAAPKTKSDAAKQAQQKVSGRVLRVDQSKSKYRVKVLQKSGRVVSVDVDKKSGKVSQKKKKD
;
A
#
# COMPACT_ATOMS: atom_id res chain seq x y z
N MET A 1 -43.86 -3.66 38.98
CA MET A 1 -43.34 -3.81 37.60
C MET A 1 -42.18 -4.81 37.62
N LYS A 2 -42.40 -6.04 37.12
CA LYS A 2 -41.38 -7.10 37.07
C LYS A 2 -40.35 -6.75 35.99
N GLN A 3 -39.09 -6.52 36.38
CA GLN A 3 -38.00 -6.31 35.43
C GLN A 3 -37.58 -7.66 34.84
N ASN A 4 -37.77 -7.84 33.53
CA ASN A 4 -37.46 -9.10 32.86
C ASN A 4 -35.94 -9.27 32.73
N PRO A 5 -35.36 -10.37 33.26
CA PRO A 5 -33.91 -10.59 33.25
C PRO A 5 -33.36 -10.72 31.82
N TYR A 6 -34.20 -11.09 30.86
CA TYR A 6 -33.89 -11.13 29.44
C TYR A 6 -33.56 -9.75 28.86
N ILE A 7 -34.21 -8.68 29.33
CA ILE A 7 -33.93 -7.31 28.86
C ILE A 7 -32.53 -6.88 29.32
N ARG A 8 -32.14 -7.25 30.54
CA ARG A 8 -30.77 -7.00 31.05
C ARG A 8 -29.73 -7.80 30.27
N PHE A 9 -30.02 -9.07 29.95
CA PHE A 9 -29.14 -9.90 29.12
C PHE A 9 -29.00 -9.36 27.68
N LEU A 10 -30.10 -8.89 27.08
CA LEU A 10 -30.09 -8.27 25.75
C LEU A 10 -29.23 -7.00 25.69
N ILE A 11 -29.27 -6.18 26.75
CA ILE A 11 -28.48 -4.94 26.83
C ILE A 11 -26.98 -5.25 26.98
N ILE A 12 -26.62 -6.31 27.72
CA ILE A 12 -25.21 -6.73 27.91
C ILE A 12 -24.61 -7.30 26.61
N CYS A 13 -25.40 -8.00 25.80
CA CYS A 13 -24.93 -8.47 24.48
C CYS A 13 -24.75 -7.32 23.48
N LEU A 14 -25.56 -6.26 23.56
CA LEU A 14 -25.50 -5.14 22.63
C LEU A 14 -24.29 -4.22 22.85
N THR A 15 -23.74 -4.17 24.08
CA THR A 15 -22.57 -3.35 24.42
C THR A 15 -21.22 -4.02 24.09
N ALA A 16 -21.19 -5.31 23.78
CA ALA A 16 -19.96 -6.05 23.49
C ALA A 16 -19.43 -5.89 22.05
N ILE A 17 -20.17 -5.22 21.16
CA ILE A 17 -19.88 -5.15 19.72
C ILE A 17 -19.06 -3.89 19.33
N SER A 18 -18.78 -2.99 20.27
CA SER A 18 -18.17 -1.67 19.97
C SER A 18 -16.63 -1.64 19.93
N LEU A 19 -15.94 -2.76 20.09
CA LEU A 19 -14.47 -2.84 19.99
C LEU A 19 -14.01 -3.15 18.55
N ASN A 20 -14.51 -2.41 17.56
CA ASN A 20 -13.94 -2.46 16.22
C ASN A 20 -12.69 -1.57 16.19
N SER A 21 -11.52 -2.21 16.22
CA SER A 21 -10.22 -1.56 16.14
C SER A 21 -10.14 -0.68 14.89
N LEU A 22 -10.05 0.63 15.09
CA LEU A 22 -9.72 1.59 14.03
C LEU A 22 -8.30 1.27 13.54
N THR A 23 -8.21 0.59 12.41
CA THR A 23 -6.94 0.39 11.71
C THR A 23 -6.54 1.74 11.11
N VAL A 24 -5.69 2.48 11.83
CA VAL A 24 -5.00 3.65 11.28
C VAL A 24 -4.04 3.15 10.20
N SER A 25 -4.45 3.29 8.95
CA SER A 25 -3.56 3.16 7.81
C SER A 25 -2.72 4.43 7.76
N ALA A 26 -1.49 4.36 8.26
CA ALA A 26 -0.51 5.42 8.06
C ALA A 26 -0.39 5.69 6.55
N GLN A 27 -0.88 6.84 6.11
CA GLN A 27 -0.67 7.32 4.75
C GLN A 27 0.83 7.62 4.63
N ASP A 28 1.52 6.65 4.02
CA ASP A 28 2.94 6.66 3.67
C ASP A 28 3.19 7.86 2.74
N THR A 29 3.39 9.03 3.36
CA THR A 29 3.86 10.24 2.69
C THR A 29 5.12 9.82 1.94
N GLN A 30 5.09 9.83 0.60
CA GLN A 30 6.14 9.25 -0.24
C GLN A 30 7.52 9.77 0.13
N ALA A 31 8.17 9.10 1.09
CA ALA A 31 9.49 9.45 1.54
C ALA A 31 10.49 9.05 0.45
N ALA A 32 11.56 9.80 0.28
CA ALA A 32 12.59 9.45 -0.69
C ALA A 32 13.12 8.02 -0.41
N PRO A 33 13.15 7.12 -1.41
CA PRO A 33 13.55 5.73 -1.19
C PRO A 33 15.04 5.68 -0.83
N LYS A 34 15.33 5.20 0.37
CA LYS A 34 16.71 5.03 0.85
C LYS A 34 17.32 3.74 0.30
N THR A 35 16.51 2.70 0.13
CA THR A 35 16.95 1.38 -0.35
C THR A 35 16.27 0.94 -1.65
N LYS A 36 16.82 -0.10 -2.29
CA LYS A 36 16.18 -0.75 -3.46
C LYS A 36 14.81 -1.34 -3.12
N SER A 37 14.63 -1.82 -1.88
CA SER A 37 13.37 -2.41 -1.41
C SER A 37 12.28 -1.33 -1.29
N ASP A 38 12.63 -0.16 -0.77
CA ASP A 38 11.69 0.97 -0.66
C ASP A 38 11.21 1.41 -2.05
N ALA A 39 12.13 1.50 -3.01
CA ALA A 39 11.79 1.82 -4.39
C ALA A 39 10.87 0.76 -5.02
N ALA A 40 11.08 -0.52 -4.72
CA ALA A 40 10.20 -1.60 -5.18
C ALA A 40 8.79 -1.45 -4.60
N LYS A 41 8.67 -1.17 -3.30
CA LYS A 41 7.37 -0.94 -2.63
C LYS A 41 6.64 0.27 -3.22
N GLN A 42 7.34 1.38 -3.41
CA GLN A 42 6.76 2.59 -4.02
C GLN A 42 6.30 2.36 -5.46
N ALA A 43 7.08 1.60 -6.24
CA ALA A 43 6.67 1.20 -7.58
C ALA A 43 5.43 0.28 -7.55
N GLN A 44 5.35 -0.65 -6.60
CA GLN A 44 4.22 -1.56 -6.43
C GLN A 44 2.93 -0.86 -5.97
N GLN A 45 3.05 0.16 -5.11
CA GLN A 45 1.92 1.01 -4.72
C GLN A 45 1.30 1.70 -5.95
N LYS A 46 2.12 2.08 -6.95
CA LYS A 46 1.64 2.72 -8.18
C LYS A 46 1.23 1.72 -9.26
N VAL A 47 1.86 0.55 -9.30
CA VAL A 47 1.66 -0.48 -10.33
C VAL A 47 1.49 -1.84 -9.67
N SER A 48 0.28 -2.38 -9.77
CA SER A 48 0.01 -3.74 -9.31
C SER A 48 0.75 -4.77 -10.17
N GLY A 49 1.58 -5.61 -9.52
CA GLY A 49 2.35 -6.64 -10.20
C GLY A 49 3.52 -7.18 -9.38
N ARG A 50 4.21 -8.17 -9.95
CA ARG A 50 5.42 -8.77 -9.36
C ARG A 50 6.65 -7.97 -9.79
N VAL A 51 7.45 -7.52 -8.85
CA VAL A 51 8.75 -6.89 -9.16
C VAL A 51 9.72 -7.96 -9.64
N LEU A 52 10.28 -7.77 -10.81
CA LEU A 52 11.27 -8.67 -11.39
C LEU A 52 12.69 -8.23 -11.00
N ARG A 53 12.96 -6.92 -11.08
CA ARG A 53 14.30 -6.37 -10.86
C ARG A 53 14.24 -4.89 -10.50
N VAL A 54 15.18 -4.48 -9.65
CA VAL A 54 15.42 -3.06 -9.32
C VAL A 54 16.83 -2.69 -9.77
N ASP A 55 16.92 -1.88 -10.80
CA ASP A 55 18.17 -1.30 -11.27
C ASP A 55 18.41 0.03 -10.56
N GLN A 56 19.62 0.22 -10.05
CA GLN A 56 20.00 1.45 -9.36
C GLN A 56 20.84 2.32 -10.29
N SER A 57 20.37 3.53 -10.55
CA SER A 57 21.15 4.59 -11.23
C SER A 57 21.60 5.65 -10.22
N LYS A 58 22.40 6.64 -10.64
CA LYS A 58 22.85 7.73 -9.76
C LYS A 58 21.68 8.53 -9.17
N SER A 59 20.72 8.94 -9.99
CA SER A 59 19.59 9.82 -9.59
C SER A 59 18.26 9.10 -9.33
N LYS A 60 18.10 7.86 -9.81
CA LYS A 60 16.83 7.13 -9.75
C LYS A 60 17.00 5.63 -9.60
N TYR A 61 15.94 4.97 -9.16
CA TYR A 61 15.75 3.52 -9.26
C TYR A 61 14.84 3.23 -10.45
N ARG A 62 15.14 2.18 -11.22
CA ARG A 62 14.26 1.67 -12.26
C ARG A 62 13.78 0.29 -11.86
N VAL A 63 12.50 0.19 -11.58
CA VAL A 63 11.84 -1.04 -11.16
C VAL A 63 11.13 -1.65 -12.35
N LYS A 64 11.48 -2.88 -12.71
CA LYS A 64 10.76 -3.67 -13.72
C LYS A 64 9.66 -4.47 -13.01
N VAL A 65 8.42 -4.25 -13.41
CA VAL A 65 7.24 -4.90 -12.82
C VAL A 65 6.52 -5.71 -13.89
N LEU A 66 6.28 -6.99 -13.60
CA LEU A 66 5.39 -7.85 -14.37
C LEU A 66 3.95 -7.62 -13.89
N GLN A 67 3.14 -7.01 -14.74
CA GLN A 67 1.72 -6.79 -14.46
C GLN A 67 0.95 -8.10 -14.60
N LYS A 68 -0.26 -8.15 -14.02
CA LYS A 68 -1.17 -9.31 -14.16
C LYS A 68 -1.55 -9.63 -15.61
N SER A 69 -1.49 -8.63 -16.50
CA SER A 69 -1.69 -8.79 -17.94
C SER A 69 -0.54 -9.49 -18.67
N GLY A 70 0.57 -9.80 -17.98
CA GLY A 70 1.79 -10.34 -18.58
C GLY A 70 2.73 -9.27 -19.17
N ARG A 71 2.31 -8.01 -19.22
CA ARG A 71 3.15 -6.90 -19.69
C ARG A 71 4.21 -6.55 -18.65
N VAL A 72 5.46 -6.38 -19.08
CA VAL A 72 6.54 -5.83 -18.25
C VAL A 72 6.61 -4.32 -18.43
N VAL A 73 6.44 -3.58 -17.34
CA VAL A 73 6.53 -2.11 -17.32
C VAL A 73 7.76 -1.67 -16.53
N SER A 74 8.37 -0.57 -16.97
CA SER A 74 9.49 0.07 -16.27
C SER A 74 8.99 1.31 -15.53
N VAL A 75 9.19 1.31 -14.22
CA VAL A 75 8.81 2.38 -13.31
C VAL A 75 10.07 3.05 -12.79
N ASP A 76 10.22 4.34 -13.01
CA ASP A 76 11.32 5.14 -12.49
C ASP A 76 10.90 5.76 -11.15
N VAL A 77 11.73 5.62 -10.12
CA VAL A 77 11.53 6.25 -8.81
C VAL A 77 12.71 7.17 -8.52
N ASP A 78 12.44 8.44 -8.34
CA ASP A 78 13.48 9.44 -8.06
C ASP A 78 14.05 9.29 -6.64
N LYS A 79 15.37 9.32 -6.50
CA LYS A 79 16.04 9.10 -5.20
C LYS A 79 15.97 10.29 -4.25
N LYS A 80 15.77 11.50 -4.77
CA LYS A 80 15.74 12.72 -3.94
C LYS A 80 14.33 13.05 -3.50
N SER A 81 13.38 12.93 -4.42
CA SER A 81 11.98 13.33 -4.22
C SER A 81 11.03 12.16 -3.93
N GLY A 82 11.42 10.91 -4.20
CA GLY A 82 10.53 9.75 -4.10
C GLY A 82 9.44 9.71 -5.18
N LYS A 83 9.49 10.62 -6.16
CA LYS A 83 8.47 10.69 -7.21
C LYS A 83 8.55 9.47 -8.12
N VAL A 84 7.43 8.77 -8.25
CA VAL A 84 7.27 7.59 -9.11
C VAL A 84 6.73 8.02 -10.47
N SER A 85 7.47 7.72 -11.54
CA SER A 85 7.11 8.02 -12.92
C SER A 85 7.14 6.76 -13.77
N GLN A 86 6.04 6.44 -14.44
CA GLN A 86 5.99 5.34 -15.39
C GLN A 86 6.48 5.82 -16.76
N LYS A 87 7.48 5.14 -17.34
CA LYS A 87 7.88 5.44 -18.72
C LYS A 87 6.85 4.79 -19.65
N LYS A 88 5.89 5.57 -20.15
CA LYS A 88 5.08 5.14 -21.30
C LYS A 88 6.01 5.04 -22.51
N LYS A 89 6.09 3.86 -23.14
CA LYS A 89 6.65 3.76 -24.49
C LYS A 89 5.73 4.64 -25.36
N LYS A 90 6.28 5.68 -25.96
CA LYS A 90 5.63 6.38 -27.05
C LYS A 90 5.85 5.47 -28.26
N ASP A 91 4.75 4.92 -28.77
CA ASP A 91 4.73 4.14 -30.01
C ASP A 91 5.11 5.03 -31.20
#